data_AF-A0A2E6H7M2-F1
#
_entry.id   AF-A0A2E6H7M2-F1
#
_cell.length_a   1.000
_cell.length_b   1.000
_cell.length_c   1.000
_cell.angle_alpha   90.00
_cell.angle_beta   90.00
_cell.angle_gamma   90.00
#
_symmetry.space_group_name_H-M   'P 1'
#
loop_
_entity.id
_entity.type
_entity.pdbx_description
1 polymer ?
#
loop_
_entity_poly.entity_id
_entity_poly.type
_entity_poly.pdbx_seq_one_letter_code
_entity_poly.pdbx_strand_id
1 'polypeptide(L)'
;MYKLIILFALFSQSLFAGVGGIEGGSVHFQKDSTWVNMVYSRTLCYKEKAYFAKSKKCKKWEEDSDNRTCVKSKIETIIQPMHSTRQRCKKYADDRCVLWETVPFTQKRDRIVKFKDEDGNVLKVENLRVKSCN
;
A
#
# COMPACT_ATOMS: atom_id res chain seq x y z
N MET A 1 18.69 -16.46 51.48
CA MET A 1 17.33 -17.03 51.37
C MET A 1 16.58 -16.25 50.30
N TYR A 2 16.15 -16.98 49.28
CA TYR A 2 15.19 -16.69 48.20
C TYR A 2 14.59 -15.28 48.10
N LYS A 3 14.65 -14.70 46.90
CA LYS A 3 13.44 -14.52 46.08
C LYS A 3 13.78 -14.38 44.59
N LEU A 4 13.45 -15.46 43.90
CA LEU A 4 13.34 -15.65 42.47
C LEU A 4 12.06 -14.96 41.95
N ILE A 5 11.95 -14.85 40.62
CA ILE A 5 10.75 -14.50 39.81
C ILE A 5 10.63 -12.98 39.68
N ILE A 6 10.72 -12.38 38.49
CA ILE A 6 9.69 -12.50 37.44
C ILE A 6 10.33 -12.60 36.05
N LEU A 7 10.08 -13.77 35.45
CA LEU A 7 10.16 -14.06 34.03
C LEU A 7 8.98 -13.33 33.35
N PHE A 8 9.18 -12.12 32.80
CA PHE A 8 8.21 -11.60 31.82
C PHE A 8 8.65 -12.08 30.44
N ALA A 9 8.00 -13.16 30.03
CA ALA A 9 7.99 -13.68 28.69
C ALA A 9 7.68 -12.57 27.69
N LEU A 10 8.71 -12.04 27.03
CA LEU A 10 8.61 -11.30 25.79
C LEU A 10 8.29 -12.28 24.65
N PHE A 11 7.11 -12.91 24.72
CA PHE A 11 6.49 -13.49 23.53
C PHE A 11 5.73 -12.38 22.79
N SER A 12 6.47 -11.42 22.24
CA SER A 12 5.95 -10.68 21.09
C SER A 12 6.10 -11.60 19.88
N GLN A 13 5.09 -12.43 19.64
CA GLN A 13 4.96 -13.14 18.38
C GLN A 13 4.71 -12.11 17.27
N SER A 14 5.80 -11.62 16.67
CA SER A 14 5.81 -10.96 15.37
C SER A 14 5.54 -11.99 14.27
N LEU A 15 4.36 -12.61 14.30
CA LEU A 15 3.87 -13.50 13.25
C LEU A 15 3.42 -12.71 12.02
N PHE A 16 4.34 -11.96 11.39
CA PHE A 16 4.22 -11.51 9.99
C PHE A 16 5.60 -11.31 9.34
N ALA A 17 6.65 -11.96 9.85
CA ALA A 17 7.91 -12.12 9.12
C ALA A 17 7.89 -13.52 8.49
N GLY A 18 7.48 -13.62 7.24
CA GLY A 18 7.59 -14.85 6.45
C GLY A 18 6.44 -15.22 5.54
N VAL A 19 5.56 -14.28 5.21
CA VAL A 19 4.65 -14.46 4.07
C VAL A 19 5.26 -13.67 2.92
N GLY A 20 5.72 -14.40 1.90
CA GLY A 20 6.18 -13.80 0.66
C GLY A 20 5.18 -12.80 0.07
N GLY A 21 5.68 -11.92 -0.78
CA GLY A 21 4.95 -10.76 -1.24
C GLY A 21 3.61 -11.08 -1.93
N ILE A 22 2.65 -10.16 -1.83
CA ILE A 22 1.43 -10.18 -2.63
C ILE A 22 1.61 -9.31 -3.88
N GLU A 23 1.44 -9.91 -5.05
CA GLU A 23 1.49 -9.22 -6.33
C GLU A 23 0.07 -9.00 -6.89
N GLY A 24 -0.17 -7.83 -7.50
CA GLY A 24 -1.41 -7.52 -8.23
C GLY A 24 -2.56 -6.98 -7.39
N GLY A 25 -2.53 -7.15 -6.06
CA GLY A 25 -3.62 -6.80 -5.13
C GLY A 25 -3.79 -5.31 -4.79
N SER A 26 -2.93 -4.41 -5.29
CA SER A 26 -2.86 -3.02 -4.80
C SER A 26 -3.55 -1.99 -5.69
N VAL A 27 -4.41 -1.15 -5.11
CA VAL A 27 -4.92 0.09 -5.72
C VAL A 27 -3.95 1.22 -5.41
N HIS A 28 -3.56 1.99 -6.42
CA HIS A 28 -2.67 3.13 -6.29
C HIS A 28 -3.49 4.42 -6.24
N PHE A 29 -3.35 5.16 -5.14
CA PHE A 29 -3.88 6.50 -4.97
C PHE A 29 -2.75 7.49 -5.28
N GLN A 30 -2.72 7.99 -6.53
CA GLN A 30 -1.56 8.69 -7.07
C GLN A 30 -1.36 10.07 -6.45
N LYS A 31 -2.46 10.82 -6.26
CA LYS A 31 -2.45 12.12 -5.56
C LYS A 31 -1.82 12.01 -4.17
N ASP A 32 -1.96 10.83 -3.59
CA ASP A 32 -1.59 10.49 -2.24
C ASP A 32 -0.30 9.66 -2.17
N SER A 33 0.31 9.32 -3.31
CA SER A 33 1.44 8.38 -3.44
C SER A 33 1.31 7.16 -2.53
N THR A 34 0.12 6.58 -2.45
CA THR A 34 -0.21 5.51 -1.50
C THR A 34 -0.74 4.28 -2.20
N TRP A 35 -0.20 3.11 -1.83
CA TRP A 35 -0.66 1.81 -2.30
C TRP A 35 -1.52 1.16 -1.22
N VAL A 36 -2.73 0.73 -1.57
CA VAL A 36 -3.64 0.05 -0.66
C VAL A 36 -3.95 -1.33 -1.23
N ASN A 37 -3.53 -2.37 -0.52
CA ASN A 37 -3.76 -3.75 -0.93
C ASN A 37 -5.17 -4.22 -0.52
N MET A 38 -5.92 -4.79 -1.45
CA MET A 38 -7.28 -5.28 -1.21
C MET A 38 -7.37 -6.50 -0.31
N VAL A 39 -6.28 -7.26 -0.16
CA VAL A 39 -6.21 -8.42 0.73
C VAL A 39 -6.17 -7.96 2.19
N TYR A 40 -5.39 -6.93 2.48
CA TYR A 40 -5.14 -6.49 3.87
C TYR A 40 -6.00 -5.30 4.29
N SER A 41 -6.46 -4.48 3.34
CA SER A 41 -7.20 -3.27 3.65
C SER A 41 -8.69 -3.54 3.82
N ARG A 42 -9.17 -3.44 5.07
CA ARG A 42 -10.60 -3.49 5.38
C ARG A 42 -11.36 -2.22 4.96
N THR A 43 -10.64 -1.13 4.67
CA THR A 43 -11.24 0.18 4.35
C THR A 43 -11.28 0.46 2.85
N LEU A 44 -10.62 -0.36 2.04
CA LEU A 44 -10.64 -0.24 0.58
C LEU A 44 -12.02 -0.66 0.05
N CYS A 45 -12.71 0.27 -0.60
CA CYS A 45 -13.99 0.01 -1.25
C CYS A 45 -14.12 0.76 -2.58
N TYR A 46 -15.11 0.39 -3.37
CA TYR A 46 -15.41 0.96 -4.68
C TYR A 46 -16.85 1.47 -4.72
N LYS A 47 -17.04 2.71 -5.19
CA LYS A 47 -18.35 3.34 -5.39
C LYS A 47 -18.25 4.32 -6.55
N GLU A 48 -19.30 4.47 -7.36
CA GLU A 48 -19.38 5.53 -8.40
C GLU A 48 -18.14 5.65 -9.32
N LYS A 49 -17.58 4.51 -9.77
CA LYS A 49 -16.36 4.48 -10.60
C LYS A 49 -15.12 5.09 -9.94
N ALA A 50 -15.05 5.10 -8.61
CA ALA A 50 -13.89 5.50 -7.83
C ALA A 50 -13.58 4.49 -6.72
N TYR A 51 -12.30 4.45 -6.34
CA TYR A 51 -11.79 3.70 -5.19
C TYR A 51 -11.65 4.64 -4.01
N PHE A 52 -11.98 4.14 -2.82
CA PHE A 52 -11.92 4.86 -1.56
C PHE A 52 -11.15 4.01 -0.56
N ALA A 53 -10.30 4.62 0.24
CA ALA A 53 -9.66 3.95 1.36
C ALA A 53 -9.42 4.95 2.49
N LYS A 54 -9.34 4.48 3.73
CA LYS A 54 -8.83 5.29 4.84
C LYS A 54 -7.34 5.06 4.97
N SER A 55 -6.55 6.12 4.90
CA SER A 55 -5.10 6.07 5.06
C SER A 55 -4.65 7.00 6.18
N LYS A 56 -3.69 6.55 6.98
CA LYS A 56 -3.00 7.41 7.95
C LYS A 56 -2.04 8.30 7.16
N LYS A 57 -2.26 9.61 7.19
CA LYS A 57 -1.45 10.62 6.51
C LYS A 57 -0.66 11.42 7.52
N CYS A 58 0.61 11.66 7.22
CA CYS A 58 1.37 12.62 7.99
C CYS A 58 0.94 14.04 7.66
N LYS A 59 0.76 14.85 8.69
CA LYS A 59 0.38 16.27 8.63
C LYS A 59 1.47 17.18 9.14
N LYS A 60 2.36 16.67 9.97
CA LYS A 60 3.53 17.40 10.45
C LYS A 60 4.69 16.43 10.59
N TRP A 61 5.78 16.76 9.92
CA TRP A 61 7.06 16.10 10.06
C TRP A 61 7.90 16.84 11.11
N GLU A 62 8.83 16.12 11.74
CA GLU A 62 9.75 16.70 12.72
C GLU A 62 10.73 17.67 12.06
N GLU A 63 11.21 17.29 10.88
CA GLU A 63 12.14 18.05 10.04
C GLU A 63 11.72 17.93 8.56
N ASP A 64 12.09 18.93 7.75
CA ASP A 64 11.92 18.93 6.30
C ASP A 64 13.12 18.27 5.59
N SER A 65 13.54 17.11 6.08
CA SER A 65 14.63 16.30 5.52
C SER A 65 14.12 14.92 5.04
N ASP A 66 14.95 14.18 4.31
CA ASP A 66 14.57 12.87 3.75
C ASP A 66 14.34 11.81 4.83
N ASN A 67 14.97 11.93 6.01
CA ASN A 67 14.83 11.03 7.16
C ASN A 67 13.81 11.54 8.19
N ARG A 68 12.67 12.04 7.70
CA ARG A 68 11.62 12.64 8.51
C ARG A 68 10.83 11.65 9.36
N THR A 69 10.68 11.96 10.66
CA THR A 69 9.72 11.30 11.55
C THR A 69 8.38 12.02 11.53
N CYS A 70 7.29 11.27 11.42
CA CYS A 70 5.96 11.87 11.44
C CYS A 70 5.50 12.18 12.88
N VAL A 71 5.41 13.46 13.22
CA VAL A 71 5.01 13.93 14.56
C VAL A 71 3.50 13.99 14.71
N LYS A 72 2.78 14.36 13.64
CA LYS A 72 1.32 14.42 13.65
C LYS A 72 0.75 13.71 12.45
N SER A 73 -0.18 12.79 12.71
CA SER A 73 -0.89 12.07 11.66
C SER A 73 -2.40 12.23 11.79
N LYS A 74 -3.10 12.08 10.67
CA LYS A 74 -4.55 12.09 10.60
C LYS A 74 -5.01 10.97 9.67
N ILE A 75 -6.08 10.29 10.05
CA ILE A 75 -6.74 9.34 9.15
C ILE A 75 -7.60 10.16 8.19
N GLU A 76 -7.37 9.97 6.89
CA GLU A 76 -8.14 10.65 5.84
C GLU A 76 -8.64 9.64 4.83
N THR A 77 -9.80 9.95 4.25
CA THR A 77 -10.33 9.20 3.12
C THR A 77 -9.62 9.67 1.86
N ILE A 78 -8.86 8.77 1.26
CA ILE A 78 -8.21 8.96 -0.02
C ILE A 78 -9.11 8.40 -1.13
N ILE A 79 -9.15 9.10 -2.27
CA ILE A 79 -10.07 8.80 -3.37
C ILE A 79 -9.28 8.80 -4.68
N GLN A 80 -9.52 7.79 -5.51
CA GLN A 80 -8.93 7.71 -6.84
C GLN A 80 -9.97 7.21 -7.86
N PRO A 81 -10.24 7.97 -8.93
CA PRO A 81 -11.08 7.50 -10.02
C PRO A 81 -10.54 6.22 -10.67
N MET A 82 -11.45 5.41 -11.21
CA MET A 82 -11.12 4.18 -11.94
C MET A 82 -10.27 4.44 -13.17
N HIS A 83 -10.56 5.54 -13.87
CA HIS A 83 -9.76 6.06 -14.97
C HIS A 83 -9.15 7.38 -14.54
N SER A 84 -7.84 7.46 -14.59
CA SER A 84 -7.07 8.68 -14.32
C SER A 84 -5.91 8.78 -15.31
N THR A 85 -4.98 9.67 -15.04
CA THR A 85 -3.73 9.79 -15.78
C THR A 85 -2.53 9.60 -14.85
N ARG A 86 -1.41 9.20 -15.41
CA ARG A 86 -0.12 9.15 -14.71
C ARG A 86 0.98 9.72 -15.57
N GLN A 87 1.98 10.31 -14.94
CA GLN A 87 3.23 10.59 -15.62
C GLN A 87 4.03 9.30 -15.75
N ARG A 88 4.58 9.06 -16.94
CA ARG A 88 5.64 8.08 -17.16
C ARG A 88 6.77 8.75 -17.90
N CYS A 89 7.99 8.26 -17.68
CA CYS A 89 9.10 8.76 -18.45
C CYS A 89 8.98 8.29 -19.90
N LYS A 90 9.00 9.24 -20.84
CA LYS A 90 9.02 8.99 -22.29
C LYS A 90 10.44 8.85 -22.81
N LYS A 91 11.39 9.62 -22.26
CA LYS A 91 12.80 9.61 -22.68
C LYS A 91 13.74 9.80 -21.49
N TYR A 92 14.76 8.95 -21.43
CA TYR A 92 15.85 9.03 -20.46
C TYR A 92 17.12 9.62 -21.11
N ALA A 93 17.93 10.31 -20.31
CA ALA A 93 19.32 10.65 -20.60
C ALA A 93 20.12 10.59 -19.29
N ASP A 94 21.23 9.85 -19.28
CA ASP A 94 22.08 9.60 -18.11
C ASP A 94 21.27 9.21 -16.86
N ASP A 95 20.41 8.18 -17.00
CA ASP A 95 19.51 7.66 -15.95
C ASP A 95 18.48 8.65 -15.39
N ARG A 96 18.44 9.87 -15.92
CA ARG A 96 17.45 10.89 -15.57
C ARG A 96 16.36 10.93 -16.62
N CYS A 97 15.12 11.05 -16.16
CA CYS A 97 14.02 11.31 -17.06
C CYS A 97 14.08 12.75 -17.57
N VAL A 98 14.30 12.93 -18.88
CA VAL A 98 14.35 14.26 -19.53
C VAL A 98 13.05 14.65 -20.20
N LEU A 99 12.15 13.70 -20.41
CA LEU A 99 10.83 13.96 -20.99
C LEU A 99 9.78 13.10 -20.31
N TRP A 100 8.86 13.75 -19.61
CA TRP A 100 7.69 13.12 -19.02
C TRP A 100 6.51 13.21 -19.99
N GLU A 101 5.70 12.14 -20.04
CA GLU A 101 4.41 12.18 -20.73
C GLU A 101 3.28 11.73 -19.80
N THR A 102 2.10 12.31 -20.03
CA THR A 102 0.88 11.94 -19.33
C THR A 102 0.17 10.84 -20.10
N VAL A 103 -0.01 9.68 -19.49
CA VAL A 103 -0.71 8.54 -20.10
C VAL A 103 -1.94 8.13 -19.30
N PRO A 104 -2.95 7.52 -19.96
CA PRO A 104 -4.08 6.93 -19.27
C PRO A 104 -3.62 5.88 -18.25
N PHE A 105 -4.24 5.90 -17.08
CA PHE A 105 -4.07 4.91 -16.03
C PHE A 105 -5.45 4.39 -15.64
N THR A 106 -5.65 3.08 -15.77
CA THR A 106 -6.92 2.43 -15.44
C THR A 106 -6.71 1.40 -14.36
N GLN A 107 -7.47 1.52 -13.28
CA GLN A 107 -7.46 0.60 -12.17
C GLN A 107 -8.66 -0.35 -12.25
N LYS A 108 -8.40 -1.66 -12.19
CA LYS A 108 -9.46 -2.67 -12.24
C LYS A 108 -9.96 -3.04 -10.86
N ARG A 109 -11.28 -3.24 -10.77
CA ARG A 109 -11.98 -3.62 -9.54
C ARG A 109 -11.75 -5.09 -9.22
N ASP A 110 -11.82 -5.92 -10.26
CA ASP A 110 -11.47 -7.33 -10.25
C ASP A 110 -9.98 -7.48 -10.62
N ARG A 111 -9.25 -8.27 -9.83
CA ARG A 111 -7.81 -8.47 -10.00
C ARG A 111 -7.40 -9.90 -9.72
N ILE A 112 -6.42 -10.35 -10.50
CA ILE A 112 -5.67 -11.56 -10.23
C ILE A 112 -4.60 -11.21 -9.20
N VAL A 113 -4.62 -11.89 -8.07
CA VAL A 113 -3.70 -11.68 -6.95
C VAL A 113 -2.86 -12.95 -6.78
N LYS A 114 -1.54 -12.79 -6.79
CA LYS A 114 -0.59 -13.88 -6.57
C LYS A 114 -0.01 -13.76 -5.17
N PHE A 115 -0.14 -14.82 -4.39
CA PHE A 115 0.51 -14.99 -3.09
C PHE A 115 1.80 -15.75 -3.31
N LYS A 116 2.91 -15.22 -2.78
CA LYS A 116 4.23 -15.81 -2.95
C LYS A 116 4.81 -16.30 -1.62
N ASP A 117 5.78 -17.19 -1.68
CA ASP A 117 6.66 -17.51 -0.55
C ASP A 117 7.85 -16.53 -0.47
N GLU A 118 8.70 -16.69 0.53
CA GLU A 118 9.89 -15.86 0.76
C GLU A 118 10.86 -15.88 -0.44
N ASP A 119 10.92 -16.99 -1.17
CA ASP A 119 11.75 -17.19 -2.36
C ASP A 119 11.11 -16.62 -3.65
N GLY A 120 9.88 -16.11 -3.57
CA GLY A 120 9.14 -15.52 -4.69
C GLY A 120 8.37 -16.51 -5.56
N ASN A 121 8.32 -17.79 -5.19
CA ASN A 121 7.50 -18.79 -5.85
C ASN A 121 6.02 -18.51 -5.59
N VAL A 122 5.17 -18.72 -6.60
CA VAL A 122 3.73 -18.50 -6.48
C VAL A 122 3.09 -19.68 -5.74
N LEU A 123 2.62 -19.44 -4.52
CA LEU A 123 1.90 -20.41 -3.71
C LEU A 123 0.42 -20.52 -4.12
N LYS A 124 -0.19 -19.37 -4.43
CA LYS A 124 -1.62 -19.29 -4.73
C LYS A 124 -1.93 -18.14 -5.67
N VAL A 125 -2.90 -18.35 -6.55
CA VAL A 125 -3.48 -17.30 -7.39
C VAL A 125 -4.97 -17.22 -7.09
N GLU A 126 -5.45 -16.02 -6.78
CA GLU A 126 -6.87 -15.76 -6.51
C GLU A 126 -7.40 -14.64 -7.40
N ASN A 127 -8.65 -14.77 -7.81
CA ASN A 127 -9.41 -13.67 -8.40
C ASN A 127 -10.16 -12.94 -7.28
N LEU A 128 -9.69 -11.74 -6.94
CA LEU A 128 -10.28 -10.92 -5.90
C LEU A 128 -10.96 -9.69 -6.49
N ARG A 129 -12.00 -9.22 -5.78
CA ARG A 129 -12.77 -8.04 -6.16
C ARG A 129 -12.78 -7.03 -5.03
N VAL A 130 -12.47 -5.78 -5.34
CA VAL A 130 -12.68 -4.67 -4.41
C VAL A 130 -14.18 -4.55 -4.10
N LYS A 131 -14.53 -4.65 -2.81
CA LYS A 131 -15.91 -4.61 -2.33
C LYS A 131 -16.56 -3.25 -2.59
N SER A 132 -17.88 -3.24 -2.72
CA SER A 132 -18.63 -1.97 -2.78
C SER A 132 -18.49 -1.23 -1.46
N CYS A 133 -18.56 0.10 -1.46
CA CYS A 133 -18.68 0.86 -0.21
C CYS A 133 -20.05 0.61 0.43
N ASN A 134 -20.06 0.41 1.75
CA ASN A 134 -21.27 0.28 2.57
C ASN A 134 -21.73 1.65 3.07
#